data_AF-A0A2V7N3S7-F1
#
_entry.id   AF-A0A2V7N3S7-F1
#
_cell.length_a   1.000
_cell.length_b   1.000
_cell.length_c   1.000
_cell.angle_alpha   90.00
_cell.angle_beta   90.00
_cell.angle_gamma   90.00
#
_symmetry.space_group_name_H-M   'P 1'
#
loop_
_entity.id
_entity.type
_entity.pdbx_description
1 polymer ?
#
loop_
_entity_poly.entity_id
_entity_poly.type
_entity_poly.pdbx_seq_one_letter_code
_entity_poly.pdbx_strand_id
1 'polypeptide(L)'
;MCPTKEVPATVRANLMIAAAGVVVAACVGADNPAAVDAAQFAHGAPDLIVDAQWLARSWVVYSQDLNEDPCSLLEGGVTPGVHRVLRFTVSTPNIGNADVFIGNPLDHVAANDGMFEFATCHNHFHFRHYTLYELVDPATGKVWRAAKKGFCMVDTDVVADRRGSWAYRACGTRTTPGNQGISVGWADTYNKHIGGQYFVLDGGDGQDPVPPGEYVIRITVNPPFTPNPNDPNDVACPFTDPDGFCHMLKERRYDNNVAQVPITIPSLPAPTAFGPGSADPPDRQLIDLDPHCSPHPGGVVCGVWAAASY
;
A
#
# COMPACT_ATOMS: atom_id res chain seq x y z
N MET A 1 22.29 -87.01 -33.34
CA MET A 1 21.71 -88.09 -32.50
C MET A 1 22.12 -87.82 -31.06
N CYS A 2 21.34 -88.04 -30.00
CA CYS A 2 19.91 -88.31 -29.81
C CYS A 2 19.54 -87.94 -28.34
N PRO A 3 18.26 -87.92 -27.93
CA PRO A 3 17.80 -86.97 -26.90
C PRO A 3 17.34 -87.58 -25.54
N THR A 4 17.15 -86.66 -24.57
CA THR A 4 16.11 -86.64 -23.51
C THR A 4 15.77 -87.88 -22.66
N LYS A 5 15.95 -87.73 -21.34
CA LYS A 5 15.07 -88.16 -20.22
C LYS A 5 15.36 -87.22 -19.02
N GLU A 6 14.46 -86.86 -18.11
CA GLU A 6 13.01 -87.09 -17.99
C GLU A 6 12.34 -85.96 -17.14
N VAL A 7 11.01 -85.93 -17.05
CA VAL A 7 10.14 -84.91 -16.40
C VAL A 7 9.06 -85.70 -15.62
N PRO A 8 8.63 -85.40 -14.36
CA PRO A 8 7.92 -84.14 -14.03
C PRO A 8 7.94 -83.58 -12.57
N ALA A 9 7.42 -82.35 -12.43
CA ALA A 9 6.54 -81.79 -11.36
C ALA A 9 6.91 -81.95 -9.86
N THR A 10 6.47 -81.10 -8.90
CA THR A 10 5.56 -79.93 -8.85
C THR A 10 6.11 -78.98 -7.75
N VAL A 11 5.90 -77.67 -7.70
CA VAL A 11 4.67 -76.91 -7.33
C VAL A 11 4.89 -75.44 -7.76
N ARG A 12 3.82 -74.68 -8.06
CA ARG A 12 3.92 -73.24 -8.39
C ARG A 12 4.04 -72.37 -7.13
N ALA A 13 4.98 -71.42 -7.14
CA ALA A 13 5.01 -70.26 -6.25
C ALA A 13 4.94 -68.98 -7.09
N ASN A 14 4.29 -67.93 -6.58
CA ASN A 14 4.06 -66.69 -7.33
C ASN A 14 5.36 -65.86 -7.39
N LEU A 15 5.77 -65.46 -8.59
CA LEU A 15 6.91 -64.56 -8.79
C LEU A 15 6.43 -63.15 -9.15
N MET A 16 6.89 -62.15 -8.40
CA MET A 16 6.69 -60.74 -8.72
C MET A 16 7.40 -60.39 -10.03
N ILE A 17 6.67 -59.82 -11.00
CA ILE A 17 7.29 -59.21 -12.18
C ILE A 17 7.35 -57.70 -11.95
N ALA A 18 8.56 -57.17 -11.83
CA ALA A 18 8.78 -55.73 -11.73
C ALA A 18 8.52 -55.06 -13.09
N ALA A 19 7.55 -54.15 -13.15
CA ALA A 19 7.32 -53.33 -14.33
C ALA A 19 8.39 -52.23 -14.39
N ALA A 20 9.27 -52.28 -15.40
CA ALA A 20 10.25 -51.23 -15.65
C ALA A 20 9.53 -49.97 -16.21
N GLY A 21 9.18 -49.04 -15.33
CA GLY A 21 8.56 -47.77 -15.71
C GLY A 21 9.53 -46.90 -16.51
N VAL A 22 9.22 -46.66 -17.78
CA VAL A 22 9.94 -45.67 -18.60
C VAL A 22 9.58 -44.28 -18.09
N VAL A 23 10.48 -43.68 -17.30
CA VAL A 23 10.35 -42.28 -16.89
C VAL A 23 10.66 -41.40 -18.10
N VAL A 24 9.61 -41.00 -18.82
CA VAL A 24 9.70 -39.90 -19.77
C VAL A 24 9.92 -38.62 -18.96
N ALA A 25 11.18 -38.19 -18.86
CA ALA A 25 11.52 -36.89 -18.30
C ALA A 25 10.97 -35.79 -19.21
N ALA A 26 9.77 -35.32 -18.92
CA ALA A 26 9.19 -34.18 -19.61
C ALA A 26 10.06 -32.94 -19.30
N CYS A 27 10.72 -32.40 -20.31
CA CYS A 27 11.45 -31.14 -20.21
C CYS A 27 10.44 -30.01 -19.99
N VAL A 28 10.16 -29.69 -18.72
CA VAL A 28 9.34 -28.53 -18.37
C VAL A 28 10.12 -27.29 -18.80
N GLY A 29 9.59 -26.55 -19.78
CA GLY A 29 10.19 -25.31 -20.26
C GLY A 29 10.32 -24.28 -19.13
N ALA A 30 11.39 -23.49 -19.15
CA ALA A 30 11.67 -22.50 -18.11
C ALA A 30 10.69 -21.30 -18.13
N ASP A 31 9.84 -21.22 -19.14
CA ASP A 31 8.98 -20.07 -19.47
C ASP A 31 7.59 -20.13 -18.79
N ASN A 32 7.49 -20.79 -17.62
CA ASN A 32 6.25 -20.90 -16.86
C ASN A 32 6.22 -19.83 -15.75
N PRO A 33 5.46 -18.71 -15.89
CA PRO A 33 5.53 -17.59 -14.96
C PRO A 33 5.22 -17.97 -13.51
N ALA A 34 4.31 -18.92 -13.28
CA ALA A 34 4.00 -19.42 -11.94
C ALA A 34 5.18 -20.12 -11.24
N ALA A 35 6.18 -20.61 -12.00
CA ALA A 35 7.35 -21.30 -11.44
C ALA A 35 8.46 -20.33 -11.00
N VAL A 36 8.70 -19.25 -11.76
CA VAL A 36 9.59 -18.16 -11.32
C VAL A 36 9.00 -17.39 -10.14
N ASP A 37 7.67 -17.26 -10.10
CA ASP A 37 6.94 -16.65 -8.98
C ASP A 37 7.07 -17.48 -7.69
N ALA A 38 6.82 -18.79 -7.76
CA ALA A 38 6.98 -19.70 -6.63
C ALA A 38 8.43 -19.80 -6.12
N ALA A 39 9.44 -19.66 -6.99
CA ALA A 39 10.84 -19.62 -6.59
C ALA A 39 11.20 -18.30 -5.88
N GLN A 40 10.62 -17.17 -6.30
CA GLN A 40 10.88 -15.86 -5.71
C GLN A 40 10.22 -15.71 -4.32
N PHE A 41 9.04 -16.29 -4.11
CA PHE A 41 8.34 -16.30 -2.82
C PHE A 41 8.74 -17.45 -1.89
N ALA A 42 9.85 -18.16 -2.15
CA ALA A 42 10.32 -19.29 -1.35
C ALA A 42 10.65 -18.94 0.12
N HIS A 43 10.80 -17.64 0.43
CA HIS A 43 11.02 -17.11 1.79
C HIS A 43 9.83 -16.30 2.34
N GLY A 44 8.68 -16.33 1.65
CA GLY A 44 7.51 -15.53 1.96
C GLY A 44 7.27 -14.41 0.95
N ALA A 45 6.16 -13.70 1.15
CA ALA A 45 5.68 -12.61 0.30
C ALA A 45 4.98 -11.52 1.13
N PRO A 46 5.07 -10.23 0.74
CA PRO A 46 4.14 -9.21 1.19
C PRO A 46 2.72 -9.49 0.67
N ASP A 47 1.72 -9.01 1.39
CA ASP A 47 0.29 -9.14 1.06
C ASP A 47 -0.40 -7.92 1.71
N LEU A 48 -0.42 -6.76 1.04
CA LEU A 48 -1.01 -5.52 1.55
C LEU A 48 -2.52 -5.50 1.33
N ILE A 49 -3.23 -5.00 2.34
CA ILE A 49 -4.65 -4.67 2.24
C ILE A 49 -4.88 -3.23 2.69
N VAL A 50 -6.07 -2.70 2.43
CA VAL A 50 -6.56 -1.48 3.07
C VAL A 50 -7.58 -1.87 4.15
N ASP A 51 -7.47 -1.33 5.37
CA ASP A 51 -8.49 -1.57 6.41
C ASP A 51 -9.78 -0.80 6.09
N ALA A 52 -10.66 -1.46 5.33
CA ALA A 52 -11.99 -0.97 4.99
C ALA A 52 -12.86 -0.69 6.22
N GLN A 53 -12.64 -1.36 7.36
CA GLN A 53 -13.40 -1.10 8.59
C GLN A 53 -12.91 0.17 9.29
N TRP A 54 -11.61 0.49 9.23
CA TRP A 54 -11.08 1.76 9.70
C TRP A 54 -11.52 2.90 8.79
N LEU A 55 -11.40 2.73 7.48
CA LEU A 55 -11.87 3.71 6.50
C LEU A 55 -13.36 4.01 6.73
N ALA A 56 -14.21 2.99 6.87
CA ALA A 56 -15.65 3.13 7.09
C ALA A 56 -16.04 3.86 8.38
N ARG A 57 -15.22 3.78 9.44
CA ARG A 57 -15.49 4.45 10.74
C ARG A 57 -14.79 5.81 10.92
N SER A 58 -13.88 6.19 10.01
CA SER A 58 -12.93 7.29 10.23
C SER A 58 -12.86 8.28 9.07
N TRP A 59 -14.02 8.63 8.50
CA TRP A 59 -14.17 9.73 7.55
C TRP A 59 -15.10 10.83 8.10
N VAL A 60 -14.88 12.07 7.67
CA VAL A 60 -15.65 13.25 8.09
C VAL A 60 -15.63 14.34 7.02
N VAL A 61 -16.79 14.96 6.77
CA VAL A 61 -16.98 16.12 5.89
C VAL A 61 -17.18 17.38 6.73
N TYR A 62 -16.40 18.43 6.47
CA TYR A 62 -16.56 19.75 7.09
C TYR A 62 -15.93 20.87 6.24
N SER A 63 -16.01 22.12 6.70
CA SER A 63 -15.24 23.24 6.14
C SER A 63 -14.06 23.57 7.05
N GLN A 64 -12.85 23.58 6.49
CA GLN A 64 -11.60 23.82 7.20
C GLN A 64 -10.87 25.01 6.57
N ASP A 65 -10.27 25.87 7.39
CA ASP A 65 -9.21 26.76 6.92
C ASP A 65 -7.90 25.96 6.75
N LEU A 66 -7.42 25.85 5.51
CA LEU A 66 -6.22 25.09 5.17
C LEU A 66 -4.91 25.92 5.23
N ASN A 67 -4.98 27.21 5.57
CA ASN A 67 -3.80 28.11 5.62
C ASN A 67 -2.71 27.66 6.62
N GLU A 68 -3.01 26.77 7.56
CA GLU A 68 -2.05 26.27 8.55
C GLU A 68 -1.02 25.27 7.98
N ASP A 69 -1.30 24.66 6.82
CA ASP A 69 -0.42 23.70 6.14
C ASP A 69 -0.10 24.14 4.70
N PRO A 70 0.83 25.10 4.51
CA PRO A 70 1.22 25.56 3.17
C PRO A 70 1.99 24.49 2.37
N CYS A 71 2.53 23.45 3.02
CA CYS A 71 3.31 22.43 2.34
C CYS A 71 2.42 21.42 1.61
N SER A 72 1.39 20.87 2.25
CA SER A 72 0.44 19.99 1.56
C SER A 72 -0.47 20.74 0.61
N LEU A 73 -0.77 22.02 0.86
CA LEU A 73 -1.43 22.89 -0.13
C LEU A 73 -0.59 22.95 -1.42
N LEU A 74 0.71 23.23 -1.31
CA LEU A 74 1.62 23.29 -2.45
C LEU A 74 1.80 21.93 -3.14
N GLU A 75 1.96 20.84 -2.37
CA GLU A 75 2.04 19.48 -2.90
C GLU A 75 0.77 19.13 -3.69
N GLY A 76 -0.41 19.32 -3.08
CA GLY A 76 -1.69 19.00 -3.70
C GLY A 76 -2.04 19.90 -4.88
N GLY A 77 -1.55 21.13 -4.90
CA GLY A 77 -2.00 22.17 -5.84
C GLY A 77 -3.30 22.83 -5.39
N VAL A 78 -3.56 22.83 -4.09
CA VAL A 78 -4.78 23.36 -3.46
C VAL A 78 -4.59 24.84 -3.12
N THR A 79 -5.61 25.66 -3.36
CA THR A 79 -5.58 27.08 -2.99
C THR A 79 -5.58 27.28 -1.46
N PRO A 80 -4.85 28.26 -0.91
CA PRO A 80 -4.97 28.63 0.50
C PRO A 80 -6.32 29.29 0.80
N GLY A 81 -6.99 28.86 1.88
CA GLY A 81 -8.27 29.42 2.30
C GLY A 81 -9.17 28.42 3.03
N VAL A 82 -10.43 28.81 3.22
CA VAL A 82 -11.48 27.95 3.78
C VAL A 82 -12.06 27.07 2.68
N HIS A 83 -11.77 25.77 2.74
CA HIS A 83 -12.26 24.76 1.81
C HIS A 83 -13.21 23.77 2.47
N ARG A 84 -14.20 23.30 1.73
CA ARG A 84 -15.02 22.14 2.09
C ARG A 84 -14.23 20.88 1.77
N VAL A 85 -13.96 20.06 2.78
CA VAL A 85 -13.11 18.86 2.67
C VAL A 85 -13.84 17.60 3.14
N LEU A 86 -13.47 16.46 2.55
CA LEU A 86 -13.71 15.11 3.07
C LEU A 86 -12.37 14.57 3.55
N ARG A 87 -12.17 14.48 4.86
CA ARG A 87 -11.00 13.86 5.50
C ARG A 87 -11.29 12.41 5.85
N PHE A 88 -10.29 11.54 5.73
CA PHE A 88 -10.44 10.10 5.92
C PHE A 88 -9.13 9.43 6.35
N THR A 89 -9.19 8.51 7.32
CA THR A 89 -8.04 7.67 7.69
C THR A 89 -7.90 6.50 6.71
N VAL A 90 -6.68 6.27 6.22
CA VAL A 90 -6.31 5.04 5.52
C VAL A 90 -5.29 4.30 6.36
N SER A 91 -5.50 3.00 6.59
CA SER A 91 -4.51 2.10 7.16
C SER A 91 -4.23 0.99 6.16
N THR A 92 -2.96 0.63 6.01
CA THR A 92 -2.45 -0.34 5.03
C THR A 92 -1.67 -1.49 5.70
N PRO A 93 -2.36 -2.48 6.30
CA PRO A 93 -1.73 -3.67 6.90
C PRO A 93 -0.98 -4.57 5.91
N ASN A 94 0.23 -5.00 6.28
CA ASN A 94 0.89 -6.16 5.68
C ASN A 94 0.41 -7.45 6.38
N ILE A 95 -0.55 -8.14 5.74
CA ILE A 95 -1.08 -9.44 6.19
C ILE A 95 -0.30 -10.64 5.60
N GLY A 96 0.83 -10.38 4.94
CA GLY A 96 1.68 -11.37 4.30
C GLY A 96 2.50 -12.22 5.26
N ASN A 97 3.56 -12.85 4.74
CA ASN A 97 4.52 -13.61 5.53
C ASN A 97 5.99 -13.23 5.23
N ALA A 98 6.22 -12.18 4.46
CA ALA A 98 7.46 -11.41 4.42
C ALA A 98 7.15 -9.91 4.53
N ASP A 99 8.13 -9.13 4.98
CA ASP A 99 8.03 -7.67 5.04
C ASP A 99 7.93 -7.09 3.63
N VAL A 100 7.22 -5.97 3.46
CA VAL A 100 7.55 -5.04 2.38
C VAL A 100 8.92 -4.47 2.73
N PHE A 101 9.95 -4.89 2.03
CA PHE A 101 11.29 -4.30 2.11
C PHE A 101 11.54 -3.49 0.83
N ILE A 102 11.66 -2.17 0.97
CA ILE A 102 12.14 -1.30 -0.12
C ILE A 102 13.61 -0.98 0.13
N GLY A 103 13.92 -0.45 1.31
CA GLY A 103 15.27 -0.08 1.73
C GLY A 103 15.44 1.41 1.93
N ASN A 104 16.64 1.92 1.67
CA ASN A 104 17.03 3.30 1.95
C ASN A 104 16.85 4.19 0.70
N PRO A 105 15.99 5.22 0.73
CA PRO A 105 15.71 6.08 -0.44
C PRO A 105 16.94 6.76 -1.05
N LEU A 106 18.00 7.00 -0.27
CA LEU A 106 19.24 7.57 -0.78
C LEU A 106 19.94 6.64 -1.80
N ASP A 107 19.79 5.32 -1.64
CA ASP A 107 20.41 4.33 -2.52
C ASP A 107 19.61 4.22 -3.85
N HIS A 108 18.28 4.29 -3.77
CA HIS A 108 17.39 4.39 -4.93
C HIS A 108 17.61 5.68 -5.75
N VAL A 109 17.78 6.82 -5.07
CA VAL A 109 18.11 8.10 -5.70
C VAL A 109 19.51 8.07 -6.33
N ALA A 110 20.48 7.38 -5.71
CA ALA A 110 21.80 7.17 -6.31
C ALA A 110 21.77 6.21 -7.51
N ALA A 111 20.84 5.25 -7.55
CA ALA A 111 20.59 4.37 -8.68
C ALA A 111 19.78 5.05 -9.82
N ASN A 112 19.07 6.14 -9.52
CA ASN A 112 18.13 6.82 -10.42
C ASN A 112 17.06 5.85 -10.97
N ASP A 113 16.48 5.02 -10.10
CA ASP A 113 15.43 4.05 -10.48
C ASP A 113 14.02 4.67 -10.59
N GLY A 114 13.81 5.85 -10.00
CA GLY A 114 12.54 6.59 -10.01
C GLY A 114 11.57 6.19 -8.89
N MET A 115 11.92 5.29 -7.97
CA MET A 115 11.01 4.80 -6.93
C MET A 115 10.65 5.85 -5.86
N PHE A 116 11.47 6.91 -5.73
CA PHE A 116 11.29 7.96 -4.72
C PHE A 116 11.30 9.38 -5.29
N GLU A 117 10.52 10.26 -4.66
CA GLU A 117 10.59 11.72 -4.80
C GLU A 117 11.03 12.36 -3.47
N PHE A 118 11.77 13.46 -3.51
CA PHE A 118 12.09 14.23 -2.30
C PHE A 118 11.10 15.38 -2.07
N ALA A 119 10.27 15.22 -1.03
CA ALA A 119 9.31 16.21 -0.58
C ALA A 119 10.05 17.43 0.00
N THR A 120 10.33 18.43 -0.82
CA THR A 120 11.24 19.53 -0.40
C THR A 120 10.64 20.38 0.73
N CYS A 121 9.32 20.43 0.87
CA CYS A 121 8.63 21.13 1.96
C CYS A 121 8.59 20.30 3.27
N HIS A 122 8.31 19.00 3.17
CA HIS A 122 8.29 18.06 4.33
C HIS A 122 9.68 17.48 4.69
N ASN A 123 10.73 17.83 3.94
CA ASN A 123 12.13 17.43 4.12
C ASN A 123 12.42 15.91 4.11
N HIS A 124 11.51 15.07 3.63
CA HIS A 124 11.65 13.61 3.59
C HIS A 124 11.34 13.00 2.22
N PHE A 125 11.61 11.69 2.06
CA PHE A 125 11.34 10.98 0.80
C PHE A 125 9.94 10.36 0.77
N HIS A 126 9.23 10.59 -0.34
CA HIS A 126 7.99 9.93 -0.69
C HIS A 126 8.25 8.76 -1.65
N PHE A 127 7.71 7.60 -1.35
CA PHE A 127 7.61 6.46 -2.27
C PHE A 127 6.56 6.76 -3.34
N ARG A 128 6.91 6.59 -4.62
CA ARG A 128 5.97 6.83 -5.73
C ARG A 128 4.89 5.76 -5.77
N HIS A 129 3.70 6.14 -6.28
CA HIS A 129 2.57 5.24 -6.55
C HIS A 129 2.18 4.31 -5.37
N TYR A 130 2.40 4.72 -4.12
CA TYR A 130 2.12 3.84 -2.97
C TYR A 130 0.63 3.53 -2.79
N THR A 131 -0.21 4.57 -2.78
CA THR A 131 -1.67 4.41 -2.74
C THR A 131 -2.35 5.38 -3.68
N LEU A 132 -3.51 4.96 -4.19
CA LEU A 132 -4.40 5.76 -5.02
C LEU A 132 -5.70 6.01 -4.25
N TYR A 133 -5.99 7.28 -3.99
CA TYR A 133 -7.17 7.73 -3.26
C TYR A 133 -8.18 8.36 -4.23
N GLU A 134 -9.35 7.73 -4.36
CA GLU A 134 -10.39 8.13 -5.29
C GLU A 134 -11.74 8.27 -4.60
N LEU A 135 -12.48 9.32 -4.95
CA LEU A 135 -13.88 9.50 -4.61
C LEU A 135 -14.68 9.27 -5.90
N VAL A 136 -15.60 8.31 -5.89
CA VAL A 136 -16.30 7.83 -7.09
C VAL A 136 -17.79 8.12 -6.97
N ASP A 137 -18.38 8.76 -7.98
CA ASP A 137 -19.82 8.84 -8.17
C ASP A 137 -20.31 7.51 -8.78
N PRO A 138 -21.13 6.71 -8.07
CA PRO A 138 -21.61 5.41 -8.55
C PRO A 138 -22.68 5.51 -9.64
N ALA A 139 -23.28 6.68 -9.86
CA ALA A 139 -24.31 6.91 -10.88
C ALA A 139 -23.71 7.39 -12.22
N THR A 140 -22.60 8.13 -12.20
CA THR A 140 -21.93 8.63 -13.42
C THR A 140 -20.58 7.96 -13.72
N GLY A 141 -19.97 7.29 -12.75
CA GLY A 141 -18.60 6.77 -12.85
C GLY A 141 -17.51 7.84 -12.74
N LYS A 142 -17.87 9.10 -12.46
CA LYS A 142 -16.92 10.20 -12.29
C LYS A 142 -16.02 9.97 -11.08
N VAL A 143 -14.74 10.28 -11.23
CA VAL A 143 -13.70 10.14 -10.20
C VAL A 143 -13.11 11.51 -9.89
N TRP A 144 -12.95 11.79 -8.60
CA TRP A 144 -12.09 12.82 -8.05
C TRP A 144 -10.93 12.15 -7.31
N ARG A 145 -9.74 12.77 -7.30
CA ARG A 145 -8.57 12.28 -6.56
C ARG A 145 -8.31 13.12 -5.31
N ALA A 146 -7.68 12.53 -4.30
CA ALA A 146 -7.30 13.27 -3.10
C ALA A 146 -6.16 14.25 -3.39
N ALA A 147 -6.00 15.26 -2.52
CA ALA A 147 -4.92 16.25 -2.66
C ALA A 147 -3.52 15.63 -2.40
N LYS A 148 -3.44 14.60 -1.56
CA LYS A 148 -2.17 13.92 -1.22
C LYS A 148 -1.54 13.23 -2.42
N LYS A 149 -0.27 13.53 -2.69
CA LYS A 149 0.55 12.89 -3.74
C LYS A 149 1.73 12.11 -3.15
N GLY A 150 2.10 12.41 -1.90
CA GLY A 150 3.24 11.87 -1.19
C GLY A 150 2.91 10.92 -0.04
N PHE A 151 3.63 9.80 0.00
CA PHE A 151 3.56 8.81 1.07
C PHE A 151 4.96 8.29 1.41
N CYS A 152 5.24 8.11 2.67
CA CYS A 152 6.40 7.39 3.19
C CYS A 152 5.93 6.08 3.82
N MET A 153 6.54 4.95 3.48
CA MET A 153 6.17 3.64 4.01
C MET A 153 6.94 3.33 5.31
N VAL A 154 6.22 3.32 6.42
CA VAL A 154 6.75 2.98 7.76
C VAL A 154 5.72 2.21 8.58
N ASP A 155 6.22 1.43 9.54
CA ASP A 155 5.44 0.75 10.56
C ASP A 155 4.85 1.77 11.56
N THR A 156 3.57 2.14 11.43
CA THR A 156 2.88 3.04 12.39
C THR A 156 2.06 2.27 13.43
N ASP A 157 1.33 1.23 13.00
CA ASP A 157 0.36 0.51 13.83
C ASP A 157 0.61 -1.00 13.85
N VAL A 158 0.34 -1.62 15.01
CA VAL A 158 0.39 -3.08 15.17
C VAL A 158 -0.95 -3.69 14.77
N VAL A 159 -0.93 -4.60 13.79
CA VAL A 159 -2.09 -5.43 13.45
C VAL A 159 -2.32 -6.42 14.61
N ALA A 160 -3.53 -6.40 15.18
CA ALA A 160 -3.77 -6.85 16.56
C ALA A 160 -3.48 -8.34 16.84
N ASP A 161 -3.39 -9.19 15.81
CA ASP A 161 -3.07 -10.62 15.88
C ASP A 161 -1.57 -10.96 15.63
N ARG A 162 -0.75 -10.01 15.13
CA ARG A 162 0.62 -10.27 14.67
C ARG A 162 1.63 -9.23 15.16
N ARG A 163 2.32 -9.53 16.26
CA ARG A 163 3.45 -8.70 16.74
C ARG A 163 4.76 -9.06 16.05
N GLY A 164 4.93 -8.57 14.81
CA GLY A 164 6.21 -8.58 14.10
C GLY A 164 7.23 -7.59 14.69
N SER A 165 8.47 -7.65 14.20
CA SER A 165 9.49 -6.65 14.50
C SER A 165 9.10 -5.26 14.01
N TRP A 166 9.29 -4.22 14.84
CA TRP A 166 9.16 -2.83 14.40
C TRP A 166 10.46 -2.41 13.71
N ALA A 167 10.50 -2.43 12.37
CA ALA A 167 11.73 -2.36 11.56
C ALA A 167 11.81 -1.13 10.66
N TYR A 168 10.70 -0.65 10.11
CA TYR A 168 10.64 0.46 9.16
C TYR A 168 10.10 1.70 9.89
N ARG A 169 10.96 2.66 10.17
CA ARG A 169 10.69 3.71 11.20
C ARG A 169 10.97 5.14 10.76
N ALA A 170 11.55 5.31 9.58
CA ALA A 170 12.03 6.60 9.11
C ALA A 170 11.94 6.68 7.60
N CYS A 171 11.28 7.75 7.13
CA CYS A 171 11.15 8.10 5.73
C CYS A 171 12.51 8.40 5.07
N GLY A 172 13.50 8.79 5.86
CA GLY A 172 14.78 9.28 5.37
C GLY A 172 14.70 10.71 4.83
N THR A 173 15.85 11.38 4.83
CA THR A 173 16.04 12.74 4.32
C THR A 173 17.29 12.77 3.45
N ARG A 174 17.62 13.91 2.84
CA ARG A 174 18.88 14.08 2.08
C ARG A 174 20.16 13.82 2.88
N THR A 175 20.10 13.73 4.22
CA THR A 175 21.25 13.52 5.10
C THR A 175 21.07 12.38 6.12
N THR A 176 19.85 11.89 6.30
CA THR A 176 19.51 10.83 7.26
C THR A 176 18.99 9.62 6.48
N PRO A 177 19.58 8.42 6.62
CA PRO A 177 19.07 7.24 5.95
C PRO A 177 17.59 6.98 6.26
N GLY A 178 16.84 6.59 5.23
CA GLY A 178 15.56 5.93 5.45
C GLY A 178 15.76 4.43 5.56
N ASN A 179 14.75 3.74 6.05
CA ASN A 179 14.56 2.32 5.75
C ASN A 179 13.05 2.13 5.64
N GLN A 180 12.53 2.33 4.42
CA GLN A 180 11.10 2.30 4.14
C GLN A 180 10.63 0.89 3.81
N GLY A 181 9.39 0.61 4.20
CA GLY A 181 8.81 -0.73 4.19
C GLY A 181 7.69 -0.88 5.23
N ILE A 182 7.12 -2.07 5.31
CA ILE A 182 6.09 -2.46 6.30
C ILE A 182 6.31 -3.90 6.72
N SER A 183 6.58 -4.10 8.00
CA SER A 183 6.83 -5.41 8.61
C SER A 183 5.60 -6.31 8.62
N VAL A 184 5.81 -7.63 8.63
CA VAL A 184 4.71 -8.60 8.80
C VAL A 184 3.94 -8.30 10.10
N GLY A 185 2.64 -8.02 9.98
CA GLY A 185 1.79 -7.68 11.14
C GLY A 185 1.88 -6.23 11.59
N TRP A 186 2.51 -5.35 10.82
CA TRP A 186 2.39 -3.91 10.96
C TRP A 186 1.54 -3.32 9.82
N ALA A 187 1.11 -2.09 10.03
CA ALA A 187 0.43 -1.27 9.05
C ALA A 187 1.06 0.12 9.00
N ASP A 188 1.05 0.73 7.83
CA ASP A 188 1.25 2.16 7.63
C ASP A 188 -0.12 2.85 7.63
N THR A 189 -0.32 3.86 8.47
CA THR A 189 -1.62 4.52 8.70
C THR A 189 -1.55 6.04 8.55
N TYR A 190 -2.09 6.53 7.44
CA TYR A 190 -2.35 7.95 7.23
C TYR A 190 -3.66 8.35 7.93
N ASN A 191 -3.52 8.85 9.16
CA ASN A 191 -4.65 9.31 9.96
C ASN A 191 -5.30 10.58 9.36
N LYS A 192 -6.62 10.71 9.50
CA LYS A 192 -7.45 11.75 8.87
C LYS A 192 -7.01 13.21 9.12
N HIS A 193 -6.17 13.48 10.12
CA HIS A 193 -5.75 14.82 10.53
C HIS A 193 -4.47 15.30 9.84
N ILE A 194 -3.68 14.40 9.24
CA ILE A 194 -2.41 14.70 8.55
C ILE A 194 -2.63 15.66 7.37
N GLY A 195 -1.59 16.38 6.98
CA GLY A 195 -1.52 17.19 5.78
C GLY A 195 -1.87 16.43 4.49
N GLY A 196 -2.59 17.10 3.61
CA GLY A 196 -3.06 16.57 2.33
C GLY A 196 -4.11 15.44 2.40
N GLN A 197 -4.40 14.88 3.58
CA GLN A 197 -5.22 13.68 3.80
C GLN A 197 -6.74 13.94 3.62
N TYR A 198 -7.12 14.49 2.47
CA TYR A 198 -8.48 14.90 2.14
C TYR A 198 -8.76 14.92 0.62
N PHE A 199 -10.04 14.82 0.28
CA PHE A 199 -10.57 15.33 -0.99
C PHE A 199 -11.05 16.76 -0.78
N VAL A 200 -10.76 17.65 -1.72
CA VAL A 200 -11.37 19.00 -1.78
C VAL A 200 -12.71 18.87 -2.51
N LEU A 201 -13.77 19.44 -1.93
CA LEU A 201 -15.15 19.23 -2.41
C LEU A 201 -15.71 20.46 -3.17
N ASP A 202 -14.97 21.57 -3.23
CA ASP A 202 -15.40 22.83 -3.83
C ASP A 202 -14.58 23.26 -5.06
N GLY A 203 -13.62 22.43 -5.49
CA GLY A 203 -12.76 22.69 -6.65
C GLY A 203 -11.55 23.60 -6.37
N GLY A 204 -11.22 23.87 -5.10
CA GLY A 204 -9.99 24.58 -4.71
C GLY A 204 -8.67 23.90 -5.11
N ASP A 205 -8.72 22.66 -5.60
CA ASP A 205 -7.61 21.87 -6.17
C ASP A 205 -7.59 21.85 -7.71
N GLY A 206 -8.51 22.60 -8.36
CA GLY A 206 -8.67 22.62 -9.81
C GLY A 206 -9.49 21.45 -10.39
N GLN A 207 -10.02 20.55 -9.56
CA GLN A 207 -11.04 19.59 -9.99
C GLN A 207 -12.42 20.28 -10.05
N ASP A 208 -13.40 19.68 -10.73
CA ASP A 208 -14.79 20.12 -10.61
C ASP A 208 -15.27 20.01 -9.15
N PRO A 209 -16.13 20.90 -8.65
CA PRO A 209 -16.76 20.74 -7.33
C PRO A 209 -17.49 19.40 -7.20
N VAL A 210 -17.51 18.84 -5.98
CA VAL A 210 -18.21 17.59 -5.62
C VAL A 210 -19.61 17.94 -5.10
N PRO A 211 -20.69 17.56 -5.81
CA PRO A 211 -22.05 17.77 -5.34
C PRO A 211 -22.37 17.05 -4.01
N PRO A 212 -23.46 17.46 -3.31
CA PRO A 212 -24.12 16.59 -2.35
C PRO A 212 -24.70 15.35 -3.04
N GLY A 213 -24.57 14.17 -2.42
CA GLY A 213 -25.01 12.90 -3.01
C GLY A 213 -24.39 11.68 -2.35
N GLU A 214 -24.62 10.52 -2.96
CA GLU A 214 -24.02 9.24 -2.56
C GLU A 214 -22.73 9.00 -3.37
N TYR A 215 -21.66 8.59 -2.70
CA TYR A 215 -20.34 8.38 -3.27
C TYR A 215 -19.69 7.11 -2.71
N VAL A 216 -18.62 6.63 -3.36
CA VAL A 216 -17.74 5.58 -2.84
C VAL A 216 -16.35 6.16 -2.65
N ILE A 217 -15.81 6.12 -1.43
CA ILE A 217 -14.37 6.27 -1.23
C ILE A 217 -13.73 4.95 -1.68
N ARG A 218 -12.93 4.99 -2.74
CA ARG A 218 -12.14 3.87 -3.25
C ARG A 218 -10.66 4.14 -2.96
N ILE A 219 -10.03 3.22 -2.23
CA ILE A 219 -8.61 3.27 -1.89
C ILE A 219 -7.96 2.02 -2.47
N THR A 220 -6.87 2.19 -3.22
CA THR A 220 -6.05 1.08 -3.73
C THR A 220 -4.63 1.24 -3.20
N VAL A 221 -4.07 0.20 -2.58
CA VAL A 221 -2.63 0.13 -2.22
C VAL A 221 -1.83 -0.57 -3.32
N ASN A 222 -0.59 -0.13 -3.57
CA ASN A 222 0.26 -0.57 -4.69
C ASN A 222 -0.54 -0.71 -6.02
N PRO A 223 -1.27 0.34 -6.44
CA PRO A 223 -2.14 0.30 -7.62
C PRO A 223 -1.39 -0.07 -8.90
N PRO A 224 -2.04 -0.78 -9.84
CA PRO A 224 -1.52 -0.93 -11.19
C PRO A 224 -1.43 0.45 -11.87
N PHE A 225 -0.31 0.76 -12.50
CA PHE A 225 -0.09 2.03 -13.19
C PHE A 225 0.63 1.84 -14.55
N THR A 226 0.67 2.92 -15.33
CA THR A 226 1.50 3.02 -16.53
C THR A 226 2.43 4.23 -16.34
N PRO A 227 3.77 4.06 -16.40
CA PRO A 227 4.73 5.16 -16.28
C PRO A 227 4.44 6.27 -17.30
N ASN A 228 4.38 7.52 -16.86
CA ASN A 228 4.09 8.67 -17.72
C ASN A 228 5.28 8.97 -18.64
N PRO A 229 5.19 8.75 -19.97
CA PRO A 229 6.32 8.94 -20.89
C PRO A 229 6.73 10.41 -21.08
N ASN A 230 6.01 11.37 -20.47
CA ASN A 230 6.31 12.80 -20.50
C ASN A 230 6.93 13.31 -19.18
N ASP A 231 6.98 12.50 -18.12
CA ASP A 231 7.65 12.84 -16.86
C ASP A 231 8.94 12.02 -16.71
N PRO A 232 10.14 12.62 -16.83
CA PRO A 232 11.40 11.89 -16.72
C PRO A 232 11.68 11.34 -15.30
N ASN A 233 10.83 11.64 -14.32
CA ASN A 233 10.91 11.13 -12.95
C ASN A 233 9.94 9.96 -12.70
N ASP A 234 8.97 9.72 -13.59
CA ASP A 234 8.00 8.64 -13.53
C ASP A 234 8.43 7.49 -14.44
N VAL A 235 9.61 6.94 -14.14
CA VAL A 235 10.29 5.90 -14.94
C VAL A 235 10.34 4.53 -14.26
N ALA A 236 9.96 4.46 -12.98
CA ALA A 236 10.00 3.23 -12.20
C ALA A 236 8.90 2.25 -12.67
N CYS A 237 9.31 1.04 -13.04
CA CYS A 237 8.43 -0.11 -13.22
C CYS A 237 9.14 -1.37 -12.68
N PRO A 238 9.27 -1.52 -11.34
CA PRO A 238 10.04 -2.62 -10.74
C PRO A 238 9.45 -4.00 -11.07
N PHE A 239 8.13 -4.08 -11.19
CA PHE A 239 7.40 -5.30 -11.54
C PHE A 239 6.30 -4.97 -12.56
N THR A 240 5.97 -5.96 -13.40
CA THR A 240 4.86 -5.88 -14.37
C THR A 240 3.93 -7.08 -14.13
N ASP A 241 2.62 -6.85 -14.12
CA ASP A 241 1.61 -7.89 -13.98
C ASP A 241 1.33 -8.63 -15.32
N PRO A 242 0.51 -9.69 -15.34
CA PRO A 242 0.16 -10.42 -16.57
C PRO A 242 -0.67 -9.61 -17.58
N ASP A 243 -1.33 -8.53 -17.16
CA ASP A 243 -2.16 -7.66 -18.01
C ASP A 243 -1.36 -6.48 -18.61
N GLY A 244 -0.12 -6.26 -18.14
CA GLY A 244 0.84 -5.30 -18.65
C GLY A 244 1.00 -4.02 -17.83
N PHE A 245 0.41 -3.95 -16.62
CA PHE A 245 0.55 -2.81 -15.72
C PHE A 245 1.79 -2.92 -14.84
N CYS A 246 2.39 -1.78 -14.51
CA CYS A 246 3.47 -1.69 -13.55
C CYS A 246 2.93 -1.71 -12.12
N HIS A 247 3.68 -2.33 -11.21
CA HIS A 247 3.51 -2.25 -9.76
C HIS A 247 4.86 -1.90 -9.11
N MET A 248 4.83 -1.13 -8.03
CA MET A 248 6.05 -0.74 -7.30
C MET A 248 6.54 -1.85 -6.36
N LEU A 249 5.60 -2.60 -5.79
CA LEU A 249 5.88 -3.71 -4.89
C LEU A 249 5.44 -5.02 -5.54
N LYS A 250 6.22 -6.08 -5.36
CA LYS A 250 5.80 -7.42 -5.72
C LYS A 250 5.13 -8.08 -4.53
N GLU A 251 3.88 -8.43 -4.70
CA GLU A 251 3.04 -8.99 -3.64
C GLU A 251 2.53 -10.38 -4.03
N ARG A 252 2.08 -11.12 -3.02
CA ARG A 252 1.52 -12.47 -3.17
C ARG A 252 0.31 -12.54 -4.10
N ARG A 253 -0.42 -11.43 -4.22
CA ARG A 253 -1.70 -11.24 -4.91
C ARG A 253 -2.01 -9.73 -4.93
N TYR A 254 -2.91 -9.30 -5.82
CA TYR A 254 -3.33 -7.89 -5.94
C TYR A 254 -4.86 -7.69 -5.86
N ASP A 255 -5.64 -8.76 -5.77
CA ASP A 255 -7.11 -8.73 -5.81
C ASP A 255 -7.78 -8.33 -4.47
N ASN A 256 -6.97 -8.10 -3.44
CA ASN A 256 -7.33 -7.60 -2.11
C ASN A 256 -6.78 -6.20 -1.80
N ASN A 257 -6.05 -5.58 -2.73
CA ASN A 257 -5.44 -4.26 -2.57
C ASN A 257 -6.45 -3.10 -2.54
N VAL A 258 -7.74 -3.36 -2.82
CA VAL A 258 -8.79 -2.34 -2.98
C VAL A 258 -9.79 -2.39 -1.82
N ALA A 259 -9.96 -1.28 -1.11
CA ALA A 259 -11.11 -1.03 -0.24
C ALA A 259 -12.09 -0.07 -0.91
N GLN A 260 -13.39 -0.30 -0.70
CA GLN A 260 -14.48 0.58 -1.13
C GLN A 260 -15.46 0.80 0.01
N VAL A 261 -15.77 2.06 0.30
CA VAL A 261 -16.67 2.48 1.38
C VAL A 261 -17.71 3.44 0.82
N PRO A 262 -19.01 3.08 0.84
CA PRO A 262 -20.07 4.02 0.46
C PRO A 262 -20.26 5.10 1.52
N ILE A 263 -20.46 6.35 1.10
CA ILE A 263 -20.68 7.52 1.94
C ILE A 263 -21.77 8.44 1.36
N THR A 264 -22.42 9.20 2.24
CA THR A 264 -23.25 10.36 1.85
C THR A 264 -22.44 11.64 2.04
N ILE A 265 -22.37 12.50 1.03
CA ILE A 265 -21.92 13.89 1.17
C ILE A 265 -23.17 14.77 1.33
N PRO A 266 -23.38 15.42 2.49
CA PRO A 266 -24.63 16.11 2.79
C PRO A 266 -24.78 17.43 2.03
N SER A 267 -26.02 17.89 1.85
CA SER A 267 -26.34 19.24 1.37
C SER A 267 -26.00 20.31 2.40
N LEU A 268 -25.73 21.54 1.95
CA LEU A 268 -25.55 22.68 2.86
C LEU A 268 -26.91 23.22 3.36
N PRO A 269 -26.98 23.77 4.59
CA PRO A 269 -25.94 23.81 5.61
C PRO A 269 -25.93 22.52 6.42
N ALA A 270 -24.96 21.64 6.12
CA ALA A 270 -24.67 20.47 6.95
C ALA A 270 -24.19 20.93 8.35
N PRO A 271 -24.29 20.08 9.39
CA PRO A 271 -23.61 20.35 10.65
C PRO A 271 -22.11 20.58 10.44
N THR A 272 -21.46 21.26 11.39
CA THR A 272 -20.03 21.64 11.33
C THR A 272 -19.08 20.46 11.12
N ALA A 273 -19.51 19.23 11.39
CA ALA A 273 -18.91 18.00 10.90
C ALA A 273 -20.01 16.96 10.61
N PHE A 274 -19.83 16.15 9.57
CA PHE A 274 -20.72 15.03 9.22
C PHE A 274 -19.92 13.76 8.87
N GLY A 275 -20.40 12.59 9.31
CA GLY A 275 -19.74 11.30 9.11
C GLY A 275 -19.34 10.63 10.43
N PRO A 276 -18.95 9.35 10.42
CA PRO A 276 -18.63 8.58 11.63
C PRO A 276 -17.37 9.09 12.36
N GLY A 277 -16.44 9.73 11.64
CA GLY A 277 -15.28 10.41 12.21
C GLY A 277 -15.57 11.75 12.91
N SER A 278 -16.82 12.24 12.89
CA SER A 278 -17.20 13.56 13.45
C SER A 278 -17.12 13.67 14.97
N ALA A 279 -17.02 12.54 15.69
CA ALA A 279 -16.81 12.53 17.15
C ALA A 279 -15.38 12.92 17.57
N ASP A 280 -14.46 13.06 16.61
CA ASP A 280 -13.06 13.46 16.82
C ASP A 280 -12.67 14.55 15.79
N PRO A 281 -13.20 15.80 15.95
CA PRO A 281 -12.91 16.94 15.08
C PRO A 281 -11.49 17.50 15.32
N PRO A 282 -10.95 18.34 14.41
CA PRO A 282 -9.59 18.87 14.49
C PRO A 282 -9.37 19.99 15.54
N ASP A 283 -10.36 20.31 16.37
CA ASP A 283 -10.22 21.36 17.41
C ASP A 283 -9.16 20.98 18.47
N ARG A 284 -8.84 19.70 18.57
CA ARG A 284 -7.67 19.15 19.24
C ARG A 284 -6.45 19.21 18.33
N GLN A 285 -5.83 20.39 18.26
CA GLN A 285 -4.48 20.65 17.71
C GLN A 285 -4.11 19.80 16.49
N LEU A 286 -4.22 20.38 15.28
CA LEU A 286 -3.76 19.77 14.04
C LEU A 286 -2.30 19.32 14.16
N ILE A 287 -2.09 18.01 14.30
CA ILE A 287 -0.77 17.39 14.17
C ILE A 287 -0.60 16.99 12.71
N ASP A 288 -0.49 17.98 11.84
CA ASP A 288 0.66 17.98 10.94
C ASP A 288 1.76 18.84 11.55
N LEU A 289 2.44 18.19 12.49
CA LEU A 289 3.86 18.33 12.59
C LEU A 289 4.40 16.95 12.23
N ASP A 290 5.30 16.86 11.26
CA ASP A 290 6.45 15.97 11.45
C ASP A 290 7.12 16.45 12.74
N PRO A 291 7.00 15.65 13.79
CA PRO A 291 8.20 14.98 14.24
C PRO A 291 8.01 13.49 14.07
N HIS A 292 9.10 12.82 14.38
CA HIS A 292 9.20 11.82 15.44
C HIS A 292 8.04 11.78 16.50
N CYS A 293 6.81 11.43 16.09
CA CYS A 293 5.58 11.38 16.89
C CYS A 293 4.63 10.14 16.65
N SER A 294 4.71 9.05 17.45
CA SER A 294 3.82 7.85 17.48
C SER A 294 3.76 7.12 18.86
N PRO A 295 2.68 7.16 19.67
CA PRO A 295 2.71 6.60 21.02
C PRO A 295 1.94 5.29 21.21
N HIS A 296 2.10 4.79 22.43
CA HIS A 296 1.10 4.34 23.41
C HIS A 296 -0.41 4.39 23.03
N PRO A 297 -1.30 3.66 23.75
CA PRO A 297 -2.67 3.31 23.31
C PRO A 297 -3.74 4.41 23.03
N GLY A 298 -3.35 5.63 22.64
CA GLY A 298 -4.17 6.64 21.95
C GLY A 298 -3.51 8.03 21.93
N GLY A 299 -2.77 8.42 20.87
CA GLY A 299 -2.14 9.76 20.75
C GLY A 299 -1.08 9.91 19.61
N VAL A 300 -0.12 10.87 19.76
CA VAL A 300 0.98 11.35 18.83
C VAL A 300 2.52 11.50 19.26
N VAL A 301 3.40 10.52 19.68
CA VAL A 301 4.81 10.78 20.23
C VAL A 301 5.96 9.69 19.99
N CYS A 302 7.10 9.95 19.29
CA CYS A 302 8.28 9.04 19.00
C CYS A 302 9.65 9.63 19.48
N GLY A 303 10.77 9.24 18.80
CA GLY A 303 12.02 10.00 18.63
C GLY A 303 12.77 9.69 17.32
N VAL A 304 13.62 10.63 16.85
CA VAL A 304 14.98 10.24 16.43
C VAL A 304 15.84 10.27 17.67
N TRP A 305 16.48 9.15 17.96
CA TRP A 305 17.63 9.12 18.86
C TRP A 305 18.71 8.27 18.21
N ALA A 306 19.39 8.88 17.23
CA ALA A 306 20.69 8.42 16.75
C ALA A 306 21.76 8.71 17.81
N ALA A 307 21.67 8.03 18.95
CA ALA A 307 22.59 8.13 20.08
C ALA A 307 22.69 6.77 20.77
N ALA A 308 23.80 6.06 20.54
CA ALA A 308 24.11 4.84 21.27
C ALA A 308 24.73 5.19 22.64
N SER A 309 24.28 4.54 23.72
CA SER A 309 25.07 4.29 24.94
C SER A 309 24.29 3.42 25.95
N TYR A 310 24.86 2.25 26.27
CA TYR A 310 24.53 1.32 27.38
C TYR A 310 23.12 0.68 27.39
#